data_AF-A0A2E7MQQ5-F1
#
_entry.id   AF-A0A2E7MQQ5-F1
#
_cell.length_a   1.000
_cell.length_b   1.000
_cell.length_c   1.000
_cell.angle_alpha   90.00
_cell.angle_beta   90.00
_cell.angle_gamma   90.00
#
_symmetry.space_group_name_H-M   'P 1'
#
loop_
_entity.id
_entity.type
_entity.pdbx_description
1 polymer ?
#
loop_
_entity_poly.entity_id
_entity_poly.type
_entity_poly.pdbx_seq_one_letter_code
_entity_poly.pdbx_strand_id
1 'polypeptide(L)'
;MFDFSLKDSIGRKITELKNTLLQYSKQEIRDPLISLLKWTAFGLIGLIFIIAGLGHICLGILRLLQSEVSTFESSLSFLPYFIIFVFLALIAALSYRSIRSR
;
A
#
# COMPACT_ATOMS: atom_id res chain seq x y z
N MET A 1 32.81 -15.70 -52.41
CA MET A 1 31.54 -14.99 -52.68
C MET A 1 30.40 -15.43 -51.75
N PHE A 2 30.29 -16.71 -51.36
CA PHE A 2 29.21 -17.22 -50.49
C PHE A 2 29.34 -16.96 -48.98
N ASP A 3 30.57 -16.80 -48.47
CA ASP A 3 30.84 -16.67 -47.02
C ASP A 3 30.34 -15.34 -46.41
N PHE A 4 30.45 -14.24 -47.16
CA PHE A 4 30.00 -12.91 -46.72
C PHE A 4 28.48 -12.85 -46.50
N SER A 5 27.70 -13.47 -47.40
CA SER A 5 26.23 -13.50 -47.31
C SER A 5 25.71 -14.32 -46.12
N LEU A 6 26.43 -15.35 -45.69
CA LEU A 6 26.03 -16.17 -44.53
C LEU A 6 26.30 -15.45 -43.22
N LYS A 7 27.45 -14.79 -43.08
CA LYS A 7 27.81 -14.02 -41.89
C LYS A 7 26.83 -12.87 -41.62
N ASP A 8 26.41 -12.16 -42.66
CA ASP A 8 25.41 -11.08 -42.55
C ASP A 8 24.00 -11.59 -42.24
N SER A 9 23.64 -12.79 -42.69
CA SER A 9 22.35 -13.43 -42.41
C SER A 9 22.27 -13.90 -40.96
N ILE A 10 23.33 -14.55 -40.46
CA ILE A 10 23.42 -15.02 -39.07
C ILE A 10 23.44 -13.84 -38.10
N GLY A 11 24.21 -12.78 -38.40
CA GLY A 11 24.24 -11.56 -37.59
C GLY A 11 22.87 -10.88 -37.49
N ARG A 12 22.12 -10.82 -38.58
CA ARG A 12 20.73 -10.31 -38.59
C ARG A 12 19.79 -11.17 -37.77
N LYS A 13 19.81 -12.50 -37.93
CA LYS A 13 18.96 -13.41 -37.14
C LYS A 13 19.23 -13.34 -35.64
N ILE A 14 20.50 -13.23 -35.22
CA ILE A 14 20.85 -13.05 -33.80
C ILE A 14 20.31 -11.72 -33.26
N THR A 15 20.42 -10.65 -34.07
CA THR A 15 19.91 -9.33 -33.69
C THR A 15 18.38 -9.32 -33.60
N GLU A 16 17.70 -9.98 -34.54
CA GLU A 16 16.25 -10.17 -34.50
C GLU A 16 15.82 -10.97 -33.28
N LEU A 17 16.47 -12.10 -32.99
CA LEU A 17 16.17 -12.92 -31.81
C LEU A 17 16.33 -12.13 -30.51
N LYS A 18 17.43 -11.38 -30.38
CA LYS A 18 17.68 -10.50 -29.23
C LYS A 18 16.59 -9.45 -29.09
N ASN A 19 16.20 -8.80 -30.18
CA ASN A 19 15.15 -7.79 -30.16
C ASN A 19 13.81 -8.38 -29.74
N THR A 20 13.45 -9.54 -30.27
CA THR A 20 12.19 -10.24 -29.91
C THR A 20 12.16 -10.61 -28.44
N LEU A 21 13.26 -11.12 -27.89
CA LEU A 21 13.37 -11.44 -26.46
C LEU A 21 13.23 -10.18 -25.59
N LEU A 22 13.91 -9.09 -25.96
CA LEU A 22 13.80 -7.81 -25.26
C LEU A 22 12.37 -7.25 -25.26
N GLN A 23 11.67 -7.37 -26.38
CA GLN A 23 10.28 -6.92 -26.49
C GLN A 23 9.34 -7.79 -25.66
N TYR A 24 9.53 -9.11 -25.68
CA TYR A 24 8.74 -10.04 -24.87
C TYR A 24 8.93 -9.78 -23.38
N SER A 25 10.18 -9.64 -22.90
CA SER A 25 10.44 -9.30 -21.50
C SER A 25 9.81 -7.96 -21.09
N LYS A 26 9.79 -6.96 -21.97
CA LYS A 26 9.08 -5.70 -21.71
C LYS A 26 7.56 -5.88 -21.64
N GLN A 27 6.99 -6.75 -22.46
CA GLN A 27 5.56 -7.06 -22.42
C GLN A 27 5.17 -7.80 -21.14
N GLU A 28 5.89 -8.87 -20.82
CA GLU A 28 5.63 -9.73 -19.67
C GLU A 28 5.73 -8.97 -18.33
N ILE A 29 6.58 -7.93 -18.24
CA ILE A 29 6.75 -7.11 -17.03
C ILE A 29 5.71 -5.97 -16.94
N ARG A 30 5.18 -5.48 -18.06
CA ARG A 30 4.30 -4.31 -18.06
C ARG A 30 2.96 -4.60 -17.40
N ASP A 31 2.36 -5.73 -17.72
CA ASP A 31 1.06 -6.13 -17.20
C ASP A 31 1.06 -6.35 -15.67
N PRO A 32 2.03 -7.08 -15.07
CA PRO A 32 2.10 -7.21 -13.62
C PRO A 32 2.41 -5.88 -12.93
N LEU A 33 3.21 -5.00 -13.53
CA LEU A 33 3.51 -3.69 -12.95
C LEU A 33 2.27 -2.79 -12.88
N ILE A 34 1.49 -2.73 -13.96
CA ILE A 34 0.23 -1.97 -13.98
C ILE A 34 -0.78 -2.56 -13.00
N SER A 35 -0.86 -3.90 -12.92
CA SER A 35 -1.73 -4.57 -11.96
C SER A 35 -1.36 -4.20 -10.52
N LEU A 36 -0.08 -4.29 -10.16
CA LEU A 36 0.43 -3.91 -8.84
C LEU A 36 0.13 -2.44 -8.52
N LEU A 37 0.37 -1.54 -9.48
CA LEU A 37 0.08 -0.11 -9.30
C LEU A 37 -1.41 0.14 -9.07
N LYS A 38 -2.29 -0.56 -9.81
CA LYS A 38 -3.74 -0.48 -9.64
C LYS A 38 -4.18 -0.95 -8.24
N TRP A 39 -3.70 -2.11 -7.79
CA TRP A 39 -4.03 -2.62 -6.45
C TRP A 39 -3.49 -1.73 -5.33
N THR A 40 -2.28 -1.18 -5.50
CA THR A 40 -1.69 -0.23 -4.56
C THR A 40 -2.51 1.05 -4.49
N ALA A 41 -2.95 1.58 -5.64
CA ALA A 41 -3.80 2.77 -5.70
C ALA A 41 -5.15 2.54 -4.99
N PHE A 42 -5.80 1.39 -5.21
CA PHE A 42 -7.01 1.03 -4.47
C PHE A 42 -6.76 0.93 -2.96
N GLY A 43 -5.62 0.35 -2.54
CA GLY A 43 -5.21 0.30 -1.14
C GLY A 43 -5.03 1.70 -0.53
N LEU A 44 -4.40 2.63 -1.26
CA LEU A 44 -4.20 4.02 -0.82
C LEU A 44 -5.53 4.77 -0.68
N ILE A 45 -6.46 4.59 -1.63
CA ILE A 45 -7.80 5.20 -1.54
C ILE A 45 -8.54 4.65 -0.32
N GLY A 46 -8.48 3.33 -0.10
CA GLY A 46 -9.05 2.71 1.10
C GLY A 46 -8.42 3.23 2.38
N LEU A 47 -7.10 3.44 2.41
CA LEU A 47 -6.38 4.01 3.54
C LEU A 47 -6.89 5.41 3.89
N ILE A 48 -7.15 6.27 2.90
CA ILE A 48 -7.71 7.62 3.14
C ILE A 48 -9.05 7.53 3.86
N PHE A 49 -9.95 6.66 3.41
CA PHE A 49 -11.25 6.45 4.05
C PHE A 49 -11.11 5.88 5.47
N ILE A 50 -10.20 4.94 5.70
CA ILE A 50 -9.94 4.37 7.02
C ILE A 50 -9.41 5.45 7.98
N ILE A 51 -8.43 6.26 7.56
CA ILE A 51 -7.87 7.34 8.37
C ILE A 51 -8.96 8.36 8.70
N ALA A 52 -9.75 8.78 7.71
CA ALA A 52 -10.82 9.75 7.91
C ALA A 52 -11.89 9.24 8.88
N GLY A 53 -12.36 8.00 8.68
CA GLY A 53 -13.39 7.38 9.52
C GLY A 53 -12.91 7.10 10.94
N LEU A 54 -11.74 6.46 11.08
CA LEU A 54 -11.16 6.15 12.39
C LEU A 54 -10.81 7.43 13.16
N GLY A 55 -10.31 8.45 12.47
CA GLY A 55 -10.05 9.77 13.04
C GLY A 55 -11.33 10.42 13.58
N HIS A 56 -12.42 10.43 12.79
CA HIS A 56 -13.70 10.98 13.25
C HIS A 56 -14.29 10.19 14.42
N ILE A 57 -14.20 8.86 14.42
CA ILE A 57 -14.65 8.03 15.54
C ILE A 57 -13.86 8.38 16.81
N CYS A 58 -12.53 8.47 16.73
CA CYS A 58 -11.71 8.83 17.88
C CYS A 58 -12.05 10.23 18.40
N LEU A 59 -12.19 11.22 17.51
CA LEU A 59 -12.59 12.58 17.90
C LEU A 59 -13.99 12.62 18.52
N GLY A 60 -14.94 11.86 17.96
CA GLY A 60 -16.29 11.73 18.49
C GLY A 60 -16.30 11.11 19.89
N ILE A 61 -15.57 10.02 20.09
CA ILE A 61 -15.43 9.38 21.40
C ILE A 61 -14.76 10.33 22.40
N LEU A 62 -13.70 11.04 22.00
CA LEU A 62 -13.02 12.02 22.84
C LEU A 62 -14.00 13.10 23.31
N ARG A 63 -14.78 13.63 22.36
CA ARG A 63 -15.77 14.67 22.61
C ARG A 63 -16.83 14.19 23.58
N LEU A 64 -17.35 12.98 23.39
CA LEU A 64 -18.35 12.38 24.30
C LEU A 64 -17.77 12.18 25.70
N LEU A 65 -16.55 11.66 25.80
CA LEU A 65 -15.89 11.43 27.10
C LEU A 65 -15.62 12.74 27.85
N GLN A 66 -15.27 13.80 27.14
CA GLN A 66 -15.02 15.12 27.73
C GLN A 66 -16.32 15.89 28.03
N SER A 67 -17.36 15.73 27.20
CA SER A 67 -18.64 16.46 27.34
C SER A 67 -19.52 15.92 28.46
N GLU A 68 -19.61 14.59 28.57
CA GLU A 68 -20.59 13.95 29.47
C GLU A 68 -20.00 13.59 30.84
N VAL A 69 -18.66 13.51 30.95
CA VAL A 69 -18.00 13.06 32.19
C VAL A 69 -17.23 14.23 32.83
N SER A 70 -17.95 14.98 33.66
CA SER A 70 -17.43 16.10 34.46
C SER A 70 -16.29 15.72 35.42
N THR A 71 -16.07 14.43 35.67
CA THR A 71 -14.95 13.89 36.48
C THR A 71 -13.58 14.17 35.85
N PHE A 72 -13.49 14.46 34.55
CA PHE A 72 -12.21 14.70 33.84
C PHE A 72 -11.78 16.18 33.79
N GLU A 73 -12.57 17.10 34.33
CA GLU A 73 -12.35 18.56 34.21
C GLU A 73 -11.13 19.09 34.99
N SER A 74 -10.65 18.38 36.02
CA SER A 74 -9.66 18.89 36.97
C SER A 74 -8.30 18.15 36.93
N SER A 75 -8.15 17.01 37.61
CA SER A 75 -6.85 16.31 37.71
C SER A 75 -6.69 15.16 36.73
N LEU A 76 -7.77 14.72 36.06
CA LEU A 76 -7.82 13.54 35.20
C LEU A 76 -8.03 13.89 33.72
N SER A 77 -7.75 15.12 33.31
CA SER A 77 -7.93 15.59 31.93
C SER A 77 -7.11 14.82 30.90
N PHE A 78 -6.02 14.14 31.32
CA PHE A 78 -5.19 13.29 30.47
C PHE A 78 -5.83 11.91 30.18
N LEU A 79 -6.77 11.46 31.02
CA LEU A 79 -7.31 10.10 30.97
C LEU A 79 -8.13 9.82 29.69
N PRO A 80 -8.99 10.75 29.20
CA PRO A 80 -9.66 10.58 27.91
C PRO A 80 -8.70 10.39 26.73
N TYR A 81 -7.60 11.14 26.70
CA TYR A 81 -6.57 11.01 25.66
C TYR A 81 -5.84 9.67 25.76
N PHE A 82 -5.55 9.21 26.98
CA PHE A 82 -4.92 7.92 27.21
C PHE A 82 -5.78 6.75 26.75
N ILE A 83 -7.10 6.81 27.00
CA ILE A 83 -8.05 5.78 26.55
C ILE A 83 -8.05 5.66 25.04
N ILE A 84 -8.08 6.79 24.32
CA ILE A 84 -8.07 6.79 22.85
C ILE A 84 -6.73 6.32 22.31
N PHE A 85 -5.63 6.69 22.97
CA PHE A 85 -4.31 6.19 22.62
C PHE A 85 -4.24 4.66 22.75
N VAL A 86 -4.72 4.09 23.85
CA VAL A 86 -4.78 2.63 24.04
C VAL A 86 -5.69 1.98 23.00
N PHE A 87 -6.82 2.60 22.67
CA PHE A 87 -7.73 2.11 21.62
C PHE A 87 -7.05 2.06 20.25
N LEU A 88 -6.35 3.13 19.86
CA LEU A 88 -5.55 3.18 18.62
C LEU A 88 -4.41 2.16 18.62
N ALA A 89 -3.72 2.00 19.76
CA ALA A 89 -2.65 1.03 19.92
C ALA A 89 -3.16 -0.41 19.77
N LEU A 90 -4.34 -0.73 20.31
CA LEU A 90 -4.99 -2.02 20.14
C LEU A 90 -5.34 -2.29 18.68
N ILE A 91 -5.93 -1.32 18.00
CA ILE A 91 -6.24 -1.45 16.55
C ILE A 91 -4.96 -1.68 15.75
N ALA A 92 -3.92 -0.89 16.01
CA ALA A 92 -2.63 -1.05 15.34
C ALA A 92 -2.01 -2.43 15.59
N ALA A 93 -2.05 -2.93 16.83
CA ALA A 93 -1.56 -4.26 17.18
C ALA A 93 -2.35 -5.38 16.50
N LEU A 94 -3.68 -5.26 16.44
CA LEU A 94 -4.55 -6.21 15.74
C LEU A 94 -4.30 -6.20 14.23
N SER A 95 -4.18 -5.02 13.61
CA SER A 95 -3.84 -4.86 12.21
C SER A 95 -2.48 -5.47 11.88
N TYR A 96 -1.47 -5.20 12.71
CA TYR A 96 -0.13 -5.79 12.56
C TYR A 96 -0.18 -7.33 12.66
N ARG A 97 -0.91 -7.85 13.65
CA ARG A 97 -1.09 -9.30 13.81
C ARG A 97 -1.81 -9.92 12.61
N SER A 98 -2.81 -9.24 12.06
CA SER A 98 -3.55 -9.69 10.88
C SER A 98 -2.65 -9.81 9.64
N ILE A 99 -1.75 -8.84 9.44
CA ILE A 99 -0.77 -8.88 8.35
C ILE A 99 0.22 -10.03 8.54
N ARG A 100 0.73 -10.23 9.76
CA ARG A 100 1.66 -11.32 10.07
C ARG A 100 1.03 -12.71 9.99
N SER A 101 -0.27 -12.81 10.21
CA SER A 101 -1.02 -14.07 10.20
C SER A 101 -1.36 -14.57 8.79
N ARG A 102 -1.09 -13.77 7.74
CA ARG A 102 -1.18 -14.18 6.34
C ARG A 102 0.17 -14.65 5.83
#